data_AF-A0A061RAE6-F1
#
_entry.id   AF-A0A061RAE6-F1
#
_cell.length_a   1.000
_cell.length_b   1.000
_cell.length_c   1.000
_cell.angle_alpha   90.00
_cell.angle_beta   90.00
_cell.angle_gamma   90.00
#
_symmetry.space_group_name_H-M   'P 1'
#
loop_
_entity.id
_entity.type
_entity.pdbx_description
1 polymer ?
#
loop_
_entity_poly.entity_id
_entity_poly.type
_entity_poly.pdbx_seq_one_letter_code
_entity_poly.pdbx_strand_id
1 'polypeptide(L)'
;MGFHPDIICMQEVDSKAFEAYYEPYFASLGFEGIFTKKAGKVEEGCAAFVRRSRFKIEARKDIAMRDLFRAPFEGAAAEFAPLIEASPKLAKALQKVGTIGQIAVLVPTADFPGQGPLCLANTHLFFHPDAGHIRTLHTAALVKEAAGFASEFAGKGGGGQPALVLCGDLNSDLNDEEGVCGAVQMLVEGRLSANHWEWSARAGFDWDRNKRAGAADSEGSSDEEDREAVTGDMEELGLGAAAQKDGELPAVTGLDVAMPVPLASADQLSSDFTNFVEGYQALLDYCWYQSDVLEVHRFIPLPSRTEVEGFCPSARWPSDHLSVVADLSWKGAGAAPSDPPCPRQEYLLPAETHNITKGLAPLMQGGVIALPTDTLYGVACCAGSKDGIQNVYDVKGRPKNLPLAICVGEISDVYHYGKADHLPDGLLQELLPGPTTVILERRSNCGLSEALNPGVSTIGIRIPDSTFVRSVCQSFGRAIALTSANASGKPSSVELEDFRELWTSCNVVFDGGRIIAPPLGSTIIELSVPGSFSILRKGINHEHYVSLLADKWKLEDQTVSRGS
;
A
#
# COMPACT_ATOMS: atom_id res chain seq x y z
N MET A 1 -5.30 -12.06 -23.59
CA MET A 1 -5.09 -11.31 -24.87
C MET A 1 -5.91 -10.04 -25.01
N GLY A 2 -7.14 -9.95 -24.48
CA GLY A 2 -7.96 -8.72 -24.56
C GLY A 2 -7.32 -7.46 -23.93
N PHE A 3 -6.36 -7.61 -23.02
CA PHE A 3 -5.58 -6.51 -22.45
C PHE A 3 -4.49 -5.94 -23.37
N HIS A 4 -4.24 -6.57 -24.54
CA HIS A 4 -3.17 -6.19 -25.46
C HIS A 4 -1.77 -6.04 -24.80
N PRO A 5 -1.32 -6.99 -23.99
CA PRO A 5 -0.08 -6.84 -23.21
C PRO A 5 1.17 -6.83 -24.09
N ASP A 6 2.23 -6.19 -23.62
CA ASP A 6 3.58 -6.32 -24.20
C ASP A 6 4.44 -7.35 -23.47
N ILE A 7 4.18 -7.54 -22.18
CA ILE A 7 4.83 -8.53 -21.30
C ILE A 7 3.72 -9.24 -20.50
N ILE A 8 3.83 -10.55 -20.38
CA ILE A 8 2.93 -11.39 -19.56
C ILE A 8 3.80 -12.22 -18.63
N CYS A 9 3.54 -12.17 -17.32
CA CYS A 9 4.16 -13.05 -16.33
C CYS A 9 3.08 -13.99 -15.79
N MET A 10 3.38 -15.29 -15.74
CA MET A 10 2.48 -16.32 -15.26
C MET A 10 3.19 -17.19 -14.22
N GLN A 11 2.41 -17.66 -13.25
CA GLN A 11 2.80 -18.61 -12.21
C GLN A 11 1.96 -19.89 -12.39
N GLU A 12 2.35 -20.98 -11.71
CA GLU A 12 1.64 -22.28 -11.76
C GLU A 12 1.45 -22.85 -13.18
N VAL A 13 2.41 -22.56 -14.07
CA VAL A 13 2.33 -23.04 -15.45
C VAL A 13 2.87 -24.47 -15.49
N ASP A 14 2.01 -25.45 -15.76
CA ASP A 14 2.44 -26.82 -16.06
C ASP A 14 3.36 -26.83 -17.29
N SER A 15 4.46 -27.57 -17.19
CA SER A 15 5.51 -27.64 -18.21
C SER A 15 5.01 -28.22 -19.53
N LYS A 16 4.13 -29.24 -19.49
CA LYS A 16 3.53 -29.81 -20.71
C LYS A 16 2.52 -28.84 -21.31
N ALA A 17 1.74 -28.15 -20.48
CA ALA A 17 0.84 -27.11 -20.95
C ALA A 17 1.60 -25.94 -21.60
N PHE A 18 2.76 -25.56 -21.04
CA PHE A 18 3.65 -24.57 -21.65
C PHE A 18 4.08 -25.00 -23.05
N GLU A 19 4.67 -26.19 -23.18
CA GLU A 19 5.21 -26.69 -24.45
C GLU A 19 4.12 -26.98 -25.49
N ALA A 20 3.01 -27.59 -25.09
CA ALA A 20 1.98 -28.06 -26.00
C ALA A 20 0.95 -26.99 -26.38
N TYR A 21 0.74 -25.99 -25.53
CA TYR A 21 -0.33 -25.00 -25.71
C TYR A 21 0.18 -23.56 -25.64
N TYR A 22 0.72 -23.11 -24.50
CA TYR A 22 0.99 -21.69 -24.30
C TYR A 22 2.06 -21.15 -25.24
N GLU A 23 3.21 -21.83 -25.37
CA GLU A 23 4.29 -21.36 -26.23
C GLU A 23 3.88 -21.29 -27.71
N PRO A 24 3.30 -22.34 -28.33
CA PRO A 24 2.81 -22.25 -29.71
C PRO A 24 1.74 -21.16 -29.90
N TYR A 25 0.80 -21.03 -28.95
CA TYR A 25 -0.28 -20.05 -29.01
C TYR A 25 0.27 -18.63 -28.97
N PHE A 26 1.08 -18.28 -27.96
CA PHE A 26 1.64 -16.94 -27.82
C PHE A 26 2.66 -16.62 -28.91
N ALA A 27 3.45 -17.59 -29.37
CA ALA A 27 4.33 -17.43 -30.52
C ALA A 27 3.54 -17.04 -31.79
N SER A 28 2.38 -17.65 -32.03
CA SER A 28 1.50 -17.29 -33.15
C SER A 28 0.98 -15.85 -33.09
N LEU A 29 0.94 -15.27 -31.89
CA LEU A 29 0.53 -13.89 -31.62
C LEU A 29 1.72 -12.91 -31.57
N GLY A 30 2.93 -13.36 -31.92
CA GLY A 30 4.13 -12.54 -31.99
C GLY A 30 4.86 -12.38 -30.66
N PHE A 31 4.68 -13.29 -29.70
CA PHE A 31 5.44 -13.32 -28.46
C PHE A 31 6.61 -14.30 -28.52
N GLU A 32 7.54 -14.13 -27.59
CA GLU A 32 8.61 -15.05 -27.26
C GLU A 32 8.43 -15.46 -25.80
N GLY A 33 8.28 -16.75 -25.51
CA GLY A 33 8.12 -17.25 -24.16
C GLY A 33 9.39 -17.80 -23.55
N ILE A 34 9.52 -17.64 -22.23
CA ILE A 34 10.52 -18.29 -21.40
C ILE A 34 9.83 -19.01 -20.24
N PHE A 35 10.29 -20.22 -19.92
CA PHE A 35 9.73 -21.05 -18.86
C PHE A 35 10.81 -21.52 -17.90
N THR A 36 10.58 -21.32 -16.60
CA THR A 36 11.46 -21.75 -15.50
C THR A 36 10.68 -22.70 -14.61
N LYS A 37 11.11 -23.97 -14.55
CA LYS A 37 10.45 -25.02 -13.77
C LYS A 37 10.81 -24.92 -12.28
N LYS A 38 9.84 -25.15 -11.38
CA LYS A 38 10.09 -25.24 -9.93
C LYS A 38 11.05 -26.40 -9.62
N ALA A 39 11.89 -26.23 -8.61
CA ALA A 39 12.85 -27.27 -8.22
C ALA A 39 12.15 -28.39 -7.42
N GLY A 40 11.91 -29.55 -8.03
CA GLY A 40 11.28 -30.69 -7.35
C GLY A 40 10.62 -31.70 -8.30
N LYS A 41 9.67 -32.48 -7.75
CA LYS A 41 8.83 -33.42 -8.52
C LYS A 41 7.62 -32.76 -9.19
N VAL A 42 7.32 -31.51 -8.84
CA VAL A 42 6.17 -30.78 -9.38
C VAL A 42 6.50 -30.35 -10.81
N GLU A 43 5.60 -30.63 -11.75
CA GLU A 43 5.78 -30.36 -13.17
C GLU A 43 5.37 -28.94 -13.59
N GLU A 44 5.36 -27.98 -12.66
CA GLU A 44 4.95 -26.58 -12.90
C GLU A 44 6.10 -25.57 -12.72
N GLY A 45 5.86 -24.32 -13.13
CA GLY A 45 6.85 -23.26 -13.05
C GLY A 45 6.30 -21.86 -13.27
N CYS A 46 7.22 -20.93 -13.50
CA CYS A 46 6.94 -19.56 -13.92
C CYS A 46 7.18 -19.43 -15.42
N ALA A 47 6.28 -18.76 -16.13
CA ALA A 47 6.46 -18.41 -17.54
C ALA A 47 6.44 -16.89 -17.72
N ALA A 48 7.21 -16.37 -18.67
CA ALA A 48 7.05 -15.01 -19.13
C ALA A 48 6.98 -14.97 -20.67
N PHE A 49 6.06 -14.19 -21.21
CA PHE A 49 5.89 -13.99 -22.65
C PHE A 49 6.13 -12.53 -22.99
N VAL A 50 7.01 -12.28 -23.96
CA VAL A 50 7.44 -10.92 -24.34
C VAL A 50 7.13 -10.67 -25.81
N ARG A 51 6.46 -9.56 -26.13
CA ARG A 51 6.08 -9.20 -27.49
C ARG A 51 7.31 -8.85 -28.32
N ARG A 52 7.59 -9.62 -29.38
CA ARG A 52 8.78 -9.48 -30.23
C ARG A 52 8.87 -8.15 -30.98
N SER A 53 7.72 -7.51 -31.24
CA SER A 53 7.69 -6.17 -31.86
C SER A 53 8.03 -5.04 -30.88
N ARG A 54 8.22 -5.33 -29.59
CA ARG A 54 8.53 -4.34 -28.56
C ARG A 54 9.89 -4.57 -27.93
N PHE A 55 10.12 -5.80 -27.48
CA PHE A 55 11.36 -6.16 -26.79
C PHE A 55 11.94 -7.46 -27.33
N LYS A 56 13.26 -7.54 -27.26
CA LYS A 56 14.04 -8.76 -27.44
C LYS A 56 14.56 -9.21 -26.07
N ILE A 57 14.48 -10.50 -25.79
CA ILE A 57 15.13 -11.09 -24.61
C ILE A 57 16.63 -11.20 -24.92
N GLU A 58 17.46 -10.42 -24.24
CA GLU A 58 18.90 -10.36 -24.51
C GLU A 58 19.71 -11.25 -23.55
N ALA A 59 19.26 -11.36 -22.30
CA ALA A 59 19.89 -12.23 -21.30
C ALA A 59 18.83 -12.79 -20.35
N ARG A 60 19.10 -13.98 -19.78
CA ARG A 60 18.22 -14.66 -18.83
C ARG A 60 19.03 -15.31 -17.72
N LYS A 61 18.46 -15.33 -16.51
CA LYS A 61 18.99 -16.02 -15.34
C LYS A 61 17.84 -16.68 -14.60
N ASP A 62 17.90 -18.01 -14.46
CA ASP A 62 16.99 -18.77 -13.61
C ASP A 62 17.66 -19.05 -12.28
N ILE A 63 16.91 -18.90 -11.19
CA ILE A 63 17.39 -19.04 -9.82
C ILE A 63 16.54 -20.10 -9.13
N ALA A 64 17.17 -21.17 -8.66
CA ALA A 64 16.57 -22.01 -7.63
C ALA A 64 16.93 -21.40 -6.27
N MET A 65 15.95 -20.86 -5.53
CA MET A 65 16.24 -20.13 -4.29
C MET A 65 17.01 -20.99 -3.29
N ARG A 66 16.67 -22.28 -3.20
CA ARG A 66 17.38 -23.26 -2.36
C ARG A 66 18.89 -23.37 -2.60
N ASP A 67 19.36 -23.05 -3.80
CA ASP A 67 20.78 -23.12 -4.14
C ASP A 67 21.49 -21.83 -3.72
N LEU A 68 20.81 -20.69 -3.84
CA LEU A 68 21.28 -19.40 -3.33
C LEU A 68 21.44 -19.41 -1.79
N PHE A 69 20.54 -20.10 -1.09
CA PHE A 69 20.58 -20.26 0.37
C PHE A 69 21.35 -21.52 0.84
N ARG A 70 22.23 -22.08 0.01
CA ARG A 70 23.13 -23.18 0.40
C ARG A 70 24.54 -22.65 0.66
N ALA A 71 25.15 -23.10 1.76
CA ALA A 71 26.54 -22.74 2.08
C ALA A 71 27.54 -23.30 1.03
N PRO A 72 28.61 -22.57 0.68
CA PRO A 72 28.95 -21.23 1.16
C PRO A 72 28.00 -20.16 0.62
N PHE A 73 27.58 -19.20 1.47
CA PHE A 73 26.67 -18.14 1.07
C PHE A 73 27.40 -17.09 0.23
N GLU A 74 27.00 -16.95 -1.03
CA GLU A 74 27.57 -16.02 -2.00
C GLU A 74 26.48 -15.10 -2.57
N GLY A 75 26.89 -14.05 -3.30
CA GLY A 75 25.97 -13.14 -3.98
C GLY A 75 24.97 -12.48 -3.02
N ALA A 76 23.69 -12.44 -3.40
CA ALA A 76 22.65 -11.86 -2.58
C ALA A 76 22.43 -12.57 -1.24
N ALA A 77 22.80 -13.86 -1.10
CA ALA A 77 22.60 -14.59 0.15
C ALA A 77 23.67 -14.34 1.22
N ALA A 78 24.82 -13.76 0.84
CA ALA A 78 25.93 -13.53 1.77
C ALA A 78 25.53 -12.65 2.96
N GLU A 79 24.66 -11.66 2.76
CA GLU A 79 24.18 -10.78 3.84
C GLU A 79 23.26 -11.50 4.83
N PHE A 80 22.59 -12.57 4.40
CA PHE A 80 21.68 -13.35 5.24
C PHE A 80 22.38 -14.44 6.05
N ALA A 81 23.66 -14.70 5.78
CA ALA A 81 24.43 -15.76 6.43
C ALA A 81 24.34 -15.74 7.97
N PRO A 82 24.46 -14.59 8.67
CA PRO A 82 24.38 -14.58 10.13
C PRO A 82 23.03 -15.08 10.66
N LEU A 83 21.93 -14.71 9.99
CA LEU A 83 20.58 -15.13 10.36
C LEU A 83 20.36 -16.63 10.10
N ILE A 84 20.84 -17.13 8.96
CA ILE A 84 20.65 -18.52 8.54
C ILE A 84 21.51 -19.45 9.40
N GLU A 85 22.76 -19.09 9.67
CA GLU A 85 23.68 -19.86 10.51
C GLU A 85 23.21 -19.94 11.97
N ALA A 86 22.57 -18.88 12.47
CA ALA A 86 21.97 -18.86 13.80
C ALA A 86 20.73 -19.75 13.95
N SER A 87 20.09 -20.15 12.83
CA SER A 87 18.84 -20.93 12.86
C SER A 87 18.91 -22.17 11.93
N PRO A 88 19.27 -23.35 12.46
CA PRO A 88 19.28 -24.59 11.69
C PRO A 88 17.93 -24.95 11.07
N LYS A 89 16.81 -24.57 11.71
CA LYS A 89 15.45 -24.79 11.19
C LYS A 89 15.19 -23.95 9.95
N LEU A 90 15.56 -22.67 10.00
CA LEU A 90 15.45 -21.76 8.86
C LEU A 90 16.33 -22.21 7.71
N ALA A 91 17.60 -22.54 7.98
CA ALA A 91 18.52 -23.07 6.98
C ALA A 91 17.95 -24.31 6.27
N LYS A 92 17.38 -25.25 7.03
CA LYS A 92 16.73 -26.44 6.49
C LYS A 92 15.50 -26.08 5.65
N ALA A 93 14.66 -25.16 6.11
CA ALA A 93 13.47 -24.73 5.36
C ALA A 93 13.85 -24.08 4.02
N LEU A 94 14.77 -23.12 4.02
CA LEU A 94 15.26 -22.45 2.80
C LEU A 94 15.83 -23.43 1.76
N GLN A 95 16.51 -24.49 2.22
CA GLN A 95 17.06 -25.53 1.33
C GLN A 95 16.00 -26.50 0.78
N LYS A 96 14.83 -26.60 1.42
CA LYS A 96 13.76 -27.54 1.04
C LYS A 96 12.65 -26.90 0.22
N VAL A 97 12.39 -25.61 0.44
CA VAL A 97 11.40 -24.86 -0.34
C VAL A 97 11.76 -24.87 -1.83
N GLY A 98 10.76 -25.04 -2.69
CA GLY A 98 10.89 -25.17 -4.15
C GLY A 98 10.80 -23.86 -4.94
N THR A 99 10.79 -22.71 -4.26
CA THR A 99 10.70 -21.39 -4.88
C THR A 99 11.80 -21.17 -5.91
N ILE A 100 11.42 -20.54 -7.01
CA ILE A 100 12.29 -20.15 -8.11
C ILE A 100 12.17 -18.66 -8.40
N GLY A 101 13.21 -18.07 -8.97
CA GLY A 101 13.17 -16.75 -9.59
C GLY A 101 13.51 -16.87 -11.07
N GLN A 102 12.70 -16.26 -11.93
CA GLN A 102 12.96 -16.11 -13.37
C GLN A 102 13.33 -14.67 -13.65
N ILE A 103 14.54 -14.42 -14.16
CA ILE A 103 15.02 -13.06 -14.48
C ILE A 103 15.36 -12.99 -15.97
N ALA A 104 14.94 -11.92 -16.64
CA ALA A 104 15.27 -11.64 -18.03
C ALA A 104 15.57 -10.15 -18.26
N VAL A 105 16.63 -9.86 -19.02
CA VAL A 105 16.90 -8.52 -19.54
C VAL A 105 16.24 -8.37 -20.91
N LEU A 106 15.37 -7.39 -21.02
CA LEU A 106 14.59 -7.06 -22.19
C LEU A 106 15.13 -5.77 -22.80
N VAL A 107 15.49 -5.81 -24.07
CA VAL A 107 16.01 -4.65 -24.81
C VAL A 107 14.99 -4.23 -25.87
N PRO A 108 14.62 -2.94 -25.96
CA PRO A 108 13.70 -2.45 -26.97
C PRO A 108 14.16 -2.77 -28.38
N THR A 109 13.23 -3.10 -29.25
CA THR A 109 13.50 -3.32 -30.68
C THR A 109 13.46 -2.00 -31.46
N ALA A 110 13.90 -2.05 -32.73
CA ALA A 110 13.83 -0.89 -33.62
C ALA A 110 12.39 -0.37 -33.83
N ASP A 111 11.38 -1.24 -33.68
CA ASP A 111 9.96 -0.91 -33.82
C ASP A 111 9.35 -0.28 -32.54
N PHE A 112 10.14 -0.19 -31.47
CA PHE A 112 9.77 0.45 -30.22
C PHE A 112 10.83 1.45 -29.75
N PRO A 113 11.09 2.50 -30.56
CA PRO A 113 12.17 3.45 -30.30
C PRO A 113 11.86 4.34 -29.10
N GLY A 114 12.92 4.86 -28.47
CA GLY A 114 12.83 5.82 -27.36
C GLY A 114 12.55 5.22 -25.99
N GLN A 115 12.46 3.90 -25.88
CA GLN A 115 12.29 3.19 -24.63
C GLN A 115 13.63 2.72 -24.06
N GLY A 116 13.70 2.52 -22.75
CA GLY A 116 14.87 1.94 -22.07
C GLY A 116 14.80 0.41 -21.97
N PRO A 117 15.91 -0.26 -21.63
CA PRO A 117 15.88 -1.68 -21.29
C PRO A 117 15.15 -1.94 -19.96
N LEU A 118 14.62 -3.15 -19.80
CA LEU A 118 13.98 -3.64 -18.57
C LEU A 118 14.71 -4.87 -18.04
N CYS A 119 14.77 -5.00 -16.72
CA CYS A 119 15.06 -6.26 -16.04
C CYS A 119 13.75 -6.80 -15.48
N LEU A 120 13.18 -7.81 -16.12
CA LEU A 120 11.97 -8.48 -15.68
C LEU A 120 12.34 -9.59 -14.69
N ALA A 121 11.73 -9.59 -13.51
CA ALA A 121 11.77 -10.68 -12.55
C ALA A 121 10.36 -11.27 -12.37
N ASN A 122 10.25 -12.59 -12.31
CA ASN A 122 9.01 -13.32 -12.06
C ASN A 122 9.25 -14.42 -11.02
N THR A 123 8.31 -14.63 -10.10
CA THR A 123 8.42 -15.63 -9.03
C THR A 123 7.06 -16.13 -8.57
N HIS A 124 7.08 -17.26 -7.86
CA HIS A 124 5.98 -17.77 -7.07
C HIS A 124 6.56 -18.24 -5.72
N LEU A 125 6.30 -17.47 -4.66
CA LEU A 125 6.83 -17.71 -3.31
C LEU A 125 6.09 -18.83 -2.57
N PHE A 126 6.61 -19.25 -1.42
CA PHE A 126 6.07 -20.37 -0.68
C PHE A 126 4.78 -19.99 0.09
N PHE A 127 3.71 -20.74 -0.16
CA PHE A 127 2.35 -20.45 0.31
C PHE A 127 2.10 -20.62 1.81
N HIS A 128 2.94 -21.37 2.54
CA HIS A 128 2.62 -21.71 3.93
C HIS A 128 2.44 -20.45 4.80
N PRO A 129 1.34 -20.30 5.56
CA PRO A 129 1.02 -19.06 6.28
C PRO A 129 2.14 -18.63 7.24
N ASP A 130 2.67 -19.56 8.04
CA ASP A 130 3.77 -19.29 8.98
C ASP A 130 5.17 -19.09 8.35
N ALA A 131 5.28 -19.06 7.03
CA ALA A 131 6.56 -18.94 6.33
C ALA A 131 6.90 -17.49 5.90
N GLY A 132 6.31 -16.46 6.52
CA GLY A 132 6.54 -15.05 6.18
C GLY A 132 8.02 -14.68 6.08
N HIS A 133 8.81 -14.97 7.11
CA HIS A 133 10.26 -14.76 7.13
C HIS A 133 11.03 -15.44 5.97
N ILE A 134 10.57 -16.61 5.49
CA ILE A 134 11.14 -17.28 4.31
C ILE A 134 10.80 -16.49 3.04
N ARG A 135 9.55 -16.06 2.90
CA ARG A 135 9.10 -15.23 1.78
C ARG A 135 9.87 -13.92 1.73
N THR A 136 10.04 -13.26 2.86
CA THR A 136 10.83 -12.03 3.00
C THR A 136 12.28 -12.21 2.51
N LEU A 137 12.96 -13.29 2.93
CA LEU A 137 14.32 -13.59 2.47
C LEU A 137 14.37 -13.89 0.97
N HIS A 138 13.43 -14.70 0.45
CA HIS A 138 13.35 -15.01 -0.98
C HIS A 138 13.08 -13.77 -1.83
N THR A 139 12.19 -12.88 -1.39
CA THR A 139 11.92 -11.60 -2.05
C THR A 139 13.16 -10.72 -2.09
N ALA A 140 13.84 -10.56 -0.95
CA ALA A 140 15.03 -9.73 -0.84
C ALA A 140 16.14 -10.23 -1.76
N ALA A 141 16.38 -11.54 -1.73
CA ALA A 141 17.38 -12.18 -2.55
C ALA A 141 17.07 -12.04 -4.05
N LEU A 142 15.81 -12.24 -4.46
CA LEU A 142 15.40 -12.09 -5.86
C LEU A 142 15.63 -10.67 -6.38
N VAL A 143 15.21 -9.66 -5.63
CA VAL A 143 15.36 -8.25 -6.02
C VAL A 143 16.84 -7.90 -6.15
N LYS A 144 17.68 -8.35 -5.22
CA LYS A 144 19.14 -8.11 -5.25
C LYS A 144 19.81 -8.81 -6.43
N GLU A 145 19.44 -10.06 -6.70
CA GLU A 145 19.94 -10.80 -7.86
C GLU A 145 19.51 -10.14 -9.18
N ALA A 146 18.27 -9.67 -9.28
CA ALA A 146 17.76 -8.97 -10.46
C ALA A 146 18.46 -7.63 -10.68
N ALA A 147 18.60 -6.80 -9.63
CA ALA A 147 19.31 -5.53 -9.71
C ALA A 147 20.81 -5.71 -10.03
N GLY A 148 21.44 -6.75 -9.46
CA GLY A 148 22.82 -7.14 -9.77
C GLY A 148 22.97 -7.56 -11.23
N PHE A 149 22.06 -8.40 -11.74
CA PHE A 149 22.06 -8.86 -13.12
C PHE A 149 21.83 -7.70 -14.12
N ALA A 150 20.93 -6.77 -13.80
CA ALA A 150 20.71 -5.55 -14.58
C ALA A 150 21.98 -4.68 -14.65
N SER A 151 22.67 -4.52 -13.52
CA SER A 151 23.91 -3.72 -13.44
C SER A 151 25.08 -4.38 -14.18
N GLU A 152 25.20 -5.71 -14.11
CA GLU A 152 26.20 -6.47 -14.87
C GLU A 152 25.98 -6.31 -16.39
N PHE A 153 24.72 -6.33 -16.82
CA PHE A 153 24.36 -6.10 -18.22
C PHE A 153 24.76 -4.69 -18.68
N ALA A 154 24.42 -3.66 -17.90
CA ALA A 154 24.77 -2.28 -18.21
C ALA A 154 26.29 -2.07 -18.34
N GLY A 155 27.07 -2.71 -17.48
CA GLY A 155 28.54 -2.67 -17.50
C GLY A 155 29.17 -3.25 -18.78
N LYS A 156 28.45 -4.09 -19.53
CA LYS A 156 28.91 -4.69 -20.80
C LYS A 156 28.66 -3.79 -22.02
N GLY A 157 28.15 -2.56 -21.84
CA GLY A 157 27.95 -1.58 -22.90
C GLY A 157 26.61 -1.70 -23.66
N GLY A 158 25.64 -2.42 -23.10
CA GLY A 158 24.32 -2.61 -23.70
C GLY A 158 23.32 -1.52 -23.28
N GLY A 159 22.99 -0.59 -24.18
CA GLY A 159 21.67 0.07 -24.23
C GLY A 159 21.17 0.93 -23.05
N GLY A 160 21.92 1.09 -21.95
CA GLY A 160 21.51 1.81 -20.74
C GLY A 160 21.24 0.88 -19.54
N GLN A 161 21.04 1.45 -18.34
CA GLN A 161 20.71 0.66 -17.15
C GLN A 161 19.28 0.09 -17.26
N PRO A 162 19.09 -1.25 -17.23
CA PRO A 162 17.75 -1.82 -17.25
C PRO A 162 16.96 -1.46 -16.00
N ALA A 163 15.72 -0.97 -16.16
CA ALA A 163 14.82 -0.68 -15.04
C ALA A 163 14.16 -1.97 -14.54
N LEU A 164 14.10 -2.16 -13.23
CA LEU A 164 13.54 -3.38 -12.63
C LEU A 164 12.00 -3.39 -12.64
N VAL A 165 11.42 -4.49 -13.08
CA VAL A 165 10.01 -4.85 -12.90
C VAL A 165 9.95 -6.25 -12.28
N LEU A 166 9.31 -6.38 -11.12
CA LEU A 166 9.11 -7.65 -10.42
C LEU A 166 7.63 -8.00 -10.42
N CYS A 167 7.28 -9.09 -11.09
CA CYS A 167 5.96 -9.70 -11.05
C CYS A 167 5.99 -10.97 -10.20
N GLY A 168 4.85 -11.38 -9.67
CA GLY A 168 4.73 -12.70 -9.07
C GLY A 168 3.61 -12.81 -8.05
N ASP A 169 3.29 -14.07 -7.77
CA ASP A 169 2.58 -14.45 -6.55
C ASP A 169 3.59 -14.46 -5.40
N LEU A 170 3.49 -13.47 -4.53
CA LEU A 170 4.35 -13.35 -3.37
C LEU A 170 3.82 -14.14 -2.17
N ASN A 171 2.61 -14.72 -2.23
CA ASN A 171 1.98 -15.41 -1.12
C ASN A 171 2.03 -14.61 0.21
N SER A 172 2.02 -13.29 0.10
CA SER A 172 2.32 -12.35 1.17
C SER A 172 1.27 -11.26 1.15
N ASP A 173 0.23 -11.40 1.98
CA ASP A 173 -0.82 -10.41 2.10
C ASP A 173 -0.31 -9.12 2.77
N LEU A 174 -0.90 -7.98 2.41
CA LEU A 174 -0.62 -6.70 3.05
C LEU A 174 -0.99 -6.71 4.53
N ASN A 175 -2.08 -7.39 4.89
CA ASN A 175 -2.63 -7.45 6.24
C ASN A 175 -2.54 -8.88 6.81
N ASP A 176 -1.40 -9.23 7.40
CA ASP A 176 -1.33 -10.41 8.28
C ASP A 176 -1.97 -10.04 9.64
N GLU A 177 -2.46 -11.03 10.39
CA GLU A 177 -3.20 -10.83 11.66
C GLU A 177 -2.38 -10.02 12.69
N GLU A 178 -1.06 -10.06 12.59
CA GLU A 178 -0.11 -9.43 13.50
C GLU A 178 0.55 -8.14 12.96
N GLY A 179 0.38 -7.81 11.68
CA GLY A 179 0.96 -6.61 11.06
C GLY A 179 1.21 -6.72 9.56
N VAL A 180 1.83 -5.70 8.98
CA VAL A 180 2.24 -5.73 7.56
C VAL A 180 3.32 -6.79 7.37
N CYS A 181 3.18 -7.64 6.35
CA CYS A 181 4.16 -8.70 6.10
C CYS A 181 5.52 -8.12 5.70
N GLY A 182 6.59 -8.84 6.06
CA GLY A 182 7.96 -8.35 5.88
C GLY A 182 8.30 -8.11 4.40
N ALA A 183 7.85 -9.00 3.51
CA ALA A 183 8.10 -8.90 2.08
C ALA A 183 7.51 -7.61 1.48
N VAL A 184 6.25 -7.30 1.76
CA VAL A 184 5.58 -6.11 1.22
C VAL A 184 6.12 -4.84 1.85
N GLN A 185 6.29 -4.80 3.18
CA GLN A 185 6.85 -3.62 3.87
C GLN A 185 8.25 -3.28 3.35
N MET A 186 9.09 -4.30 3.15
CA MET A 186 10.45 -4.13 2.63
C MET A 186 10.47 -3.54 1.22
N LEU A 187 9.56 -3.97 0.34
CA LEU A 187 9.47 -3.47 -1.03
C LEU A 187 8.97 -2.01 -1.08
N VAL A 188 8.05 -1.63 -0.18
CA VAL A 188 7.50 -0.26 -0.09
C VAL A 188 8.48 0.71 0.56
N GLU A 189 9.06 0.36 1.70
CA GLU A 189 9.95 1.24 2.45
C GLU A 189 11.38 1.25 1.91
N GLY A 190 11.72 0.29 1.04
CA GLY A 190 13.08 0.04 0.59
C GLY A 190 13.99 -0.54 1.68
N ARG A 191 13.44 -0.87 2.85
CA ARG A 191 14.16 -1.47 3.97
C ARG A 191 13.24 -2.25 4.89
N LEU A 192 13.80 -3.22 5.60
CA LEU A 192 13.15 -3.95 6.68
C LEU A 192 14.06 -3.95 7.90
N SER A 193 13.50 -3.71 9.09
CA SER A 193 14.30 -3.67 10.31
C SER A 193 14.55 -5.05 10.90
N ALA A 194 15.69 -5.22 11.57
CA ALA A 194 15.99 -6.38 12.43
C ALA A 194 14.94 -6.61 13.53
N ASN A 195 14.20 -5.58 13.92
CA ASN A 195 13.14 -5.66 14.93
C ASN A 195 11.75 -5.92 14.33
N HIS A 196 11.65 -6.20 13.03
CA HIS A 196 10.36 -6.51 12.41
C HIS A 196 9.72 -7.75 13.05
N TRP A 197 8.43 -7.66 13.37
CA TRP A 197 7.69 -8.66 14.16
C TRP A 197 7.76 -10.07 13.56
N GLU A 198 7.76 -10.16 12.22
CA GLU A 198 7.77 -11.42 11.47
C GLU A 198 9.01 -12.28 11.79
N TRP A 199 10.15 -11.67 12.10
CA TRP A 199 11.36 -12.41 12.46
C TRP A 199 11.17 -13.22 13.73
N SER A 200 10.54 -12.63 14.75
CA SER A 200 10.26 -13.29 16.02
C SER A 200 9.03 -14.20 15.94
N ALA A 201 7.93 -13.72 15.34
CA ALA A 201 6.65 -14.44 15.31
C ALA A 201 6.77 -15.75 14.52
N ARG A 202 7.56 -15.75 13.44
CA ARG A 202 7.70 -16.90 12.55
C ARG A 202 8.96 -17.73 12.81
N ALA A 203 9.79 -17.36 13.79
CA ALA A 203 11.00 -18.12 14.18
C ALA A 203 10.70 -19.57 14.60
N GLY A 204 9.47 -19.86 15.03
CA GLY A 204 9.02 -21.19 15.41
C GLY A 204 8.83 -22.17 14.24
N PHE A 205 8.82 -21.69 12.99
CA PHE A 205 8.57 -22.50 11.81
C PHE A 205 9.56 -23.68 11.72
N ASP A 206 9.03 -24.88 11.54
CA ASP A 206 9.81 -26.11 11.46
C ASP A 206 9.34 -26.96 10.29
N TRP A 207 10.20 -27.10 9.28
CA TRP A 207 9.87 -27.81 8.03
C TRP A 207 9.25 -29.19 8.26
N ASP A 208 9.72 -29.97 9.22
CA ASP A 208 9.23 -31.35 9.40
C ASP A 208 7.86 -31.38 10.09
N ARG A 209 7.60 -30.45 11.02
CA ARG A 209 6.32 -30.36 11.74
C ARG A 209 5.24 -29.72 10.90
N ASN A 210 5.60 -28.66 10.19
CA ASN A 210 4.69 -27.86 9.40
C ASN A 210 4.40 -28.44 8.00
N LYS A 211 5.06 -29.55 7.61
CA LYS A 211 4.78 -30.26 6.35
C LYS A 211 3.33 -30.78 6.24
N ARG A 212 2.69 -31.11 7.38
CA ARG A 212 1.36 -31.76 7.41
C ARG A 212 0.18 -30.81 7.16
N ALA A 213 0.36 -29.50 7.28
CA ALA A 213 -0.70 -28.51 7.02
C ALA A 213 -0.71 -28.03 5.55
N GLY A 214 0.38 -28.22 4.80
CA GLY A 214 0.50 -27.77 3.40
C GLY A 214 0.22 -28.85 2.34
N ALA A 215 -0.24 -30.04 2.72
CA ALA A 215 -0.57 -31.12 1.77
C ALA A 215 -2.09 -31.24 1.50
N ALA A 216 -2.92 -30.57 2.30
CA ALA A 216 -4.38 -30.71 2.24
C ALA A 216 -5.03 -30.01 1.03
N ASP A 217 -4.37 -29.02 0.41
CA ASP A 217 -4.92 -28.29 -0.74
C ASP A 217 -4.43 -28.84 -2.10
N SER A 218 -3.85 -30.05 -2.09
CA SER A 218 -3.45 -30.78 -3.31
C SER A 218 -4.28 -32.07 -3.53
N GLU A 219 -5.56 -32.07 -3.15
CA GLU A 219 -6.47 -33.16 -3.54
C GLU A 219 -6.83 -33.07 -5.03
N GLY A 220 -5.86 -33.53 -5.83
CA GLY A 220 -5.96 -33.68 -7.27
C GLY A 220 -4.83 -34.54 -7.85
N SER A 221 -4.13 -35.36 -7.07
CA SER A 221 -3.26 -36.40 -7.64
C SER A 221 -3.19 -37.63 -6.76
N SER A 222 -3.55 -38.77 -7.34
CA SER A 222 -3.43 -40.11 -6.80
C SER A 222 -1.99 -40.42 -6.39
N ASP A 223 -1.75 -40.69 -5.11
CA ASP A 223 -0.68 -41.58 -4.66
C ASP A 223 -1.15 -42.28 -3.37
N GLU A 224 -1.35 -43.59 -3.51
CA GLU A 224 -2.01 -44.48 -2.53
C GLU A 224 -1.00 -45.20 -1.61
N GLU A 225 0.25 -44.77 -1.55
CA GLU A 225 1.32 -45.46 -0.82
C GLU A 225 1.87 -44.60 0.33
N ASP A 226 1.14 -44.54 1.43
CA ASP A 226 1.69 -44.33 2.79
C ASP A 226 0.62 -44.60 3.88
N ARG A 227 -0.23 -45.61 3.65
CA ARG A 227 -1.16 -46.13 4.68
C ARG A 227 -0.53 -47.32 5.38
N GLU A 228 0.28 -47.09 6.41
CA GLU A 228 0.38 -48.08 7.50
C GLU A 228 0.84 -47.47 8.83
N ALA A 229 0.07 -47.85 9.87
CA ALA A 229 0.34 -47.75 11.31
C ALA A 229 0.26 -46.38 12.00
N VAL A 230 -0.97 -45.92 12.33
CA VAL A 230 -1.41 -45.70 13.72
C VAL A 230 -2.93 -45.91 13.78
N THR A 231 -3.36 -47.10 14.21
CA THR A 231 -4.72 -47.34 14.70
C THR A 231 -4.80 -46.92 16.17
N GLY A 232 -5.71 -46.02 16.51
CA GLY A 232 -6.00 -45.66 17.91
C GLY A 232 -6.94 -44.47 18.01
N ASP A 233 -8.23 -44.77 18.09
CA ASP A 233 -9.36 -44.04 18.68
C ASP A 233 -9.54 -42.54 18.37
N MET A 234 -10.58 -42.27 17.57
CA MET A 234 -11.27 -40.99 17.52
C MET A 234 -12.13 -40.82 18.77
N GLU A 235 -11.85 -39.81 19.60
CA GLU A 235 -12.84 -39.02 20.34
C GLU A 235 -12.16 -37.79 20.97
N GLU A 236 -12.87 -36.65 20.98
CA GLU A 236 -12.48 -35.31 21.49
C GLU A 236 -11.56 -34.41 20.64
N LEU A 237 -12.11 -33.86 19.54
CA LEU A 237 -11.66 -32.56 19.02
C LEU A 237 -12.28 -31.43 19.85
N GLY A 238 -11.70 -31.19 21.02
CA GLY A 238 -11.91 -29.97 21.78
C GLY A 238 -11.11 -28.82 21.14
N LEU A 239 -11.79 -27.91 20.45
CA LEU A 239 -11.29 -26.57 20.15
C LEU A 239 -11.08 -25.83 21.49
N GLY A 240 -9.86 -25.90 22.01
CA GLY A 240 -9.46 -25.24 23.24
C GLY A 240 -8.09 -24.61 23.05
N ALA A 241 -8.03 -23.29 23.29
CA ALA A 241 -6.82 -22.48 23.28
C ALA A 241 -5.63 -23.19 23.95
N ALA A 242 -4.60 -23.50 23.17
CA ALA A 242 -3.35 -24.01 23.70
C ALA A 242 -2.54 -22.84 24.27
N ALA A 243 -2.68 -22.62 25.58
CA ALA A 243 -1.75 -21.81 26.34
C ALA A 243 -0.33 -22.42 26.23
N GLN A 244 0.59 -21.63 25.69
CA GLN A 244 2.02 -21.94 25.62
C GLN A 244 2.60 -21.94 27.05
N LYS A 245 3.28 -23.02 27.46
CA LYS A 245 4.11 -23.06 28.66
C LYS A 245 5.58 -23.05 28.27
N ASP A 246 6.34 -22.24 29.02
CA ASP A 246 7.72 -21.81 28.80
C ASP A 246 8.75 -22.90 28.49
N GLY A 247 9.67 -22.52 27.60
CA GLY A 247 10.93 -23.19 27.31
C GLY A 247 11.69 -22.42 26.23
N GLU A 248 12.43 -21.38 26.63
CA GLU A 248 13.42 -20.58 25.88
C GLU A 248 13.45 -20.79 24.35
N LEU A 249 12.69 -19.97 23.61
CA LEU A 249 12.95 -19.75 22.19
C LEU A 249 14.28 -18.97 22.08
N PRO A 250 15.28 -19.42 21.30
CA PRO A 250 16.42 -18.56 21.02
C PRO A 250 15.89 -17.31 20.31
N ALA A 251 16.24 -16.14 20.85
CA ALA A 251 15.94 -14.86 20.22
C ALA A 251 16.65 -14.83 18.86
N VAL A 252 15.92 -15.20 17.80
CA VAL A 252 16.36 -14.92 16.44
C VAL A 252 16.40 -13.40 16.35
N THR A 253 17.61 -12.85 16.41
CA THR A 253 17.81 -11.44 16.09
C THR A 253 17.56 -11.32 14.59
N GLY A 254 16.54 -10.56 14.21
CA GLY A 254 16.27 -10.30 12.80
C GLY A 254 17.44 -9.56 12.16
N LEU A 255 17.36 -9.36 10.85
CA LEU A 255 18.37 -8.66 10.09
C LEU A 255 17.80 -7.37 9.50
N ASP A 256 18.58 -6.28 9.54
CA ASP A 256 18.27 -5.09 8.77
C ASP A 256 18.56 -5.38 7.28
N VAL A 257 17.53 -5.31 6.45
CA VAL A 257 17.62 -5.57 5.01
C VAL A 257 17.32 -4.29 4.25
N ALA A 258 18.13 -3.94 3.26
CA ALA A 258 17.90 -2.78 2.39
C ALA A 258 17.76 -3.21 0.93
N MET A 259 16.79 -2.63 0.22
CA MET A 259 16.57 -2.86 -1.21
C MET A 259 17.57 -2.06 -2.05
N PRO A 260 18.10 -2.64 -3.15
CA PRO A 260 19.11 -1.99 -3.98
C PRO A 260 18.55 -0.85 -4.84
N VAL A 261 17.23 -0.82 -5.05
CA VAL A 261 16.51 0.19 -5.84
C VAL A 261 15.15 0.47 -5.19
N PRO A 262 14.59 1.69 -5.34
CA PRO A 262 13.26 1.99 -4.83
C PRO A 262 12.20 1.28 -5.70
N LEU A 263 11.28 0.56 -5.06
CA LEU A 263 10.18 -0.13 -5.73
C LEU A 263 8.83 0.44 -5.28
N ALA A 264 7.83 0.37 -6.15
CA ALA A 264 6.44 0.66 -5.82
C ALA A 264 5.52 -0.35 -6.50
N SER A 265 4.38 -0.67 -5.86
CA SER A 265 3.37 -1.53 -6.48
C SER A 265 2.60 -0.74 -7.54
N ALA A 266 2.29 -1.38 -8.67
CA ALA A 266 1.58 -0.74 -9.78
C ALA A 266 0.15 -0.32 -9.40
N ASP A 267 -0.51 -1.09 -8.55
CA ASP A 267 -1.83 -0.78 -7.99
C ASP A 267 -1.75 0.19 -6.79
N GLN A 268 -0.55 0.62 -6.39
CA GLN A 268 -0.32 1.40 -5.16
C GLN A 268 -0.85 0.73 -3.89
N LEU A 269 -0.95 -0.61 -3.89
CA LEU A 269 -1.55 -1.42 -2.82
C LEU A 269 -3.02 -1.04 -2.55
N SER A 270 -3.74 -0.61 -3.60
CA SER A 270 -5.14 -0.24 -3.50
C SER A 270 -6.09 -1.41 -3.69
N SER A 271 -5.65 -2.51 -4.31
CA SER A 271 -6.51 -3.67 -4.55
C SER A 271 -6.89 -4.38 -3.25
N ASP A 272 -8.11 -4.93 -3.20
CA ASP A 272 -8.61 -5.64 -2.01
C ASP A 272 -8.09 -7.06 -1.92
N PHE A 273 -8.03 -7.74 -3.06
CA PHE A 273 -7.61 -9.12 -3.17
C PHE A 273 -7.17 -9.40 -4.61
N THR A 274 -6.31 -10.39 -4.77
CA THR A 274 -6.00 -10.99 -6.06
C THR A 274 -6.33 -12.48 -6.05
N ASN A 275 -6.26 -13.14 -4.88
CA ASN A 275 -6.80 -14.48 -4.66
C ASN A 275 -8.16 -14.39 -3.95
N PHE A 276 -9.17 -15.10 -4.46
CA PHE A 276 -10.50 -15.11 -3.85
C PHE A 276 -11.22 -16.44 -3.98
N VAL A 277 -11.13 -17.25 -2.93
CA VAL A 277 -11.77 -18.56 -2.83
C VAL A 277 -12.75 -18.60 -1.64
N GLU A 278 -13.50 -19.69 -1.51
CA GLU A 278 -14.40 -19.84 -0.36
C GLU A 278 -13.60 -19.90 0.95
N GLY A 279 -13.88 -18.97 1.87
CA GLY A 279 -13.25 -18.92 3.18
C GLY A 279 -11.85 -18.28 3.23
N TYR A 280 -11.26 -17.91 2.07
CA TYR A 280 -9.95 -17.27 2.01
C TYR A 280 -9.89 -16.21 0.91
N GLN A 281 -9.38 -15.03 1.25
CA GLN A 281 -9.15 -13.94 0.32
C GLN A 281 -7.89 -13.20 0.74
N ALA A 282 -7.05 -12.83 -0.21
CA ALA A 282 -5.83 -12.11 0.08
C ALA A 282 -5.30 -11.37 -1.16
N LEU A 283 -4.54 -10.30 -0.92
CA LEU A 283 -3.74 -9.64 -1.95
C LEU A 283 -2.38 -10.34 -2.02
N LEU A 284 -2.20 -11.25 -2.98
CA LEU A 284 -1.00 -12.10 -3.07
C LEU A 284 -0.15 -11.78 -4.31
N ASP A 285 -0.77 -11.25 -5.36
CA ASP A 285 -0.17 -11.03 -6.67
C ASP A 285 0.17 -9.56 -6.86
N TYR A 286 1.39 -9.31 -7.30
CA TYR A 286 1.89 -7.95 -7.42
C TYR A 286 2.64 -7.72 -8.73
N CYS A 287 2.61 -6.46 -9.19
CA CYS A 287 3.49 -5.92 -10.20
C CYS A 287 4.25 -4.74 -9.59
N TRP A 288 5.49 -4.98 -9.16
CA TRP A 288 6.39 -3.98 -8.61
C TRP A 288 7.26 -3.39 -9.72
N TYR A 289 7.49 -2.08 -9.67
CA TYR A 289 8.34 -1.38 -10.64
C TYR A 289 9.32 -0.46 -9.94
N GLN A 290 10.46 -0.20 -10.59
CA GLN A 290 11.48 0.71 -10.09
C GLN A 290 10.99 2.18 -10.15
N SER A 291 10.67 2.74 -9.01
CA SER A 291 9.80 3.93 -8.92
C SER A 291 10.52 5.26 -9.16
N ASP A 292 11.85 5.29 -9.21
CA ASP A 292 12.63 6.47 -9.56
C ASP A 292 12.79 6.65 -11.08
N VAL A 293 12.62 5.58 -11.86
CA VAL A 293 12.82 5.58 -13.33
C VAL A 293 11.56 5.26 -14.13
N LEU A 294 10.61 4.52 -13.56
CA LEU A 294 9.33 4.18 -14.18
C LEU A 294 8.18 4.85 -13.43
N GLU A 295 7.05 5.02 -14.11
CA GLU A 295 5.78 5.45 -13.53
C GLU A 295 4.61 4.66 -14.14
N VAL A 296 3.55 4.49 -13.36
CA VAL A 296 2.30 3.87 -13.82
C VAL A 296 1.51 4.89 -14.62
N HIS A 297 1.37 4.64 -15.92
CA HIS A 297 0.51 5.43 -16.78
C HIS A 297 -0.96 5.08 -16.57
N ARG A 298 -1.26 3.77 -16.48
CA ARG A 298 -2.60 3.24 -16.26
C ARG A 298 -2.52 1.96 -15.45
N PHE A 299 -3.43 1.79 -14.51
CA PHE A 299 -3.68 0.52 -13.84
C PHE A 299 -5.09 0.07 -14.21
N ILE A 300 -5.27 -1.21 -14.55
CA ILE A 300 -6.60 -1.77 -14.82
C ILE A 300 -7.16 -2.25 -13.47
N PRO A 301 -8.26 -1.65 -12.99
CA PRO A 301 -8.85 -2.03 -11.71
C PRO A 301 -9.23 -3.51 -11.68
N LEU A 302 -9.03 -4.15 -10.54
CA LEU A 302 -9.49 -5.51 -10.32
C LEU A 302 -11.00 -5.51 -10.06
N PRO A 303 -11.72 -6.56 -10.47
CA PRO A 303 -13.15 -6.66 -10.19
C PRO A 303 -13.40 -6.66 -8.67
N SER A 304 -14.42 -5.92 -8.26
CA SER A 304 -14.91 -5.91 -6.88
C SER A 304 -15.55 -7.25 -6.49
N ARG A 305 -15.73 -7.51 -5.19
CA ARG A 305 -16.40 -8.72 -4.68
C ARG A 305 -17.80 -8.92 -5.29
N THR A 306 -18.51 -7.82 -5.51
CA THR A 306 -19.84 -7.83 -6.12
C THR A 306 -19.79 -8.20 -7.60
N GLU A 307 -18.74 -7.80 -8.32
CA GLU A 307 -18.55 -8.13 -9.75
C GLU A 307 -18.06 -9.56 -9.98
N VAL A 308 -17.35 -10.14 -9.02
CA VAL A 308 -16.92 -11.54 -9.10
C VAL A 308 -18.12 -12.49 -9.00
N GLU A 309 -19.18 -12.11 -8.27
CA GLU A 309 -20.43 -12.87 -8.10
C GLU A 309 -20.21 -14.28 -7.54
N GLY A 310 -19.58 -14.40 -6.37
CA GLY A 310 -19.30 -15.67 -5.70
C GLY A 310 -17.83 -15.80 -5.35
N PHE A 311 -17.24 -16.96 -5.62
CA PHE A 311 -15.81 -17.23 -5.43
C PHE A 311 -15.18 -17.66 -6.75
N CYS A 312 -13.86 -17.58 -6.82
CA CYS A 312 -13.07 -18.10 -7.92
C CYS A 312 -12.48 -19.48 -7.55
N PRO A 313 -12.18 -20.35 -8.53
CA PRO A 313 -12.54 -20.23 -9.95
C PRO A 313 -14.05 -20.43 -10.18
N SER A 314 -14.56 -19.90 -11.28
CA SER A 314 -15.95 -20.04 -11.72
C SER A 314 -16.05 -20.13 -13.25
N ALA A 315 -17.27 -20.32 -13.78
CA ALA A 315 -17.48 -20.30 -15.24
C ALA A 315 -17.06 -18.98 -15.90
N ARG A 316 -17.03 -17.88 -15.13
CA ARG A 316 -16.58 -16.55 -15.59
C ARG A 316 -15.11 -16.31 -15.28
N TRP A 317 -14.60 -16.84 -14.17
CA TRP A 317 -13.25 -16.61 -13.67
C TRP A 317 -12.42 -17.90 -13.71
N PRO A 318 -11.54 -18.10 -14.69
CA PRO A 318 -10.91 -19.41 -14.93
C PRO A 318 -9.81 -19.78 -13.94
N SER A 319 -9.47 -18.90 -13.00
CA SER A 319 -8.50 -19.11 -11.92
C SER A 319 -9.07 -18.48 -10.64
N ASP A 320 -8.68 -19.04 -9.51
CA ASP A 320 -8.78 -18.49 -8.16
C ASP A 320 -8.03 -17.15 -7.97
N HIS A 321 -7.07 -16.86 -8.84
CA HIS A 321 -6.37 -15.59 -8.91
C HIS A 321 -6.89 -14.67 -10.03
N LEU A 322 -6.82 -13.36 -9.77
CA LEU A 322 -7.17 -12.29 -10.69
C LEU A 322 -5.91 -11.66 -11.30
N SER A 323 -5.93 -11.43 -12.60
CA SER A 323 -4.79 -10.85 -13.31
C SER A 323 -4.56 -9.38 -12.95
N VAL A 324 -3.36 -9.06 -12.46
CA VAL A 324 -2.88 -7.69 -12.25
C VAL A 324 -2.37 -7.12 -13.58
N VAL A 325 -2.91 -5.98 -14.02
CA VAL A 325 -2.57 -5.38 -15.32
C VAL A 325 -2.28 -3.89 -15.17
N ALA A 326 -1.12 -3.47 -15.66
CA ALA A 326 -0.67 -2.08 -15.62
C ALA A 326 0.11 -1.70 -16.88
N ASP A 327 -0.05 -0.45 -17.30
CA ASP A 327 0.77 0.21 -18.31
C ASP A 327 1.83 1.06 -17.59
N LEU A 328 3.09 0.75 -17.86
CA LEU A 328 4.24 1.47 -17.31
C LEU A 328 4.86 2.38 -18.37
N SER A 329 5.46 3.48 -17.94
CA SER A 329 6.20 4.40 -18.79
C SER A 329 7.49 4.88 -18.12
N TRP A 330 8.50 5.23 -18.93
CA TRP A 330 9.74 5.79 -18.42
C TRP A 330 9.55 7.27 -18.08
N LYS A 331 9.98 7.66 -16.88
CA LYS A 331 9.97 9.05 -16.46
C LYS A 331 10.84 9.89 -17.38
N GLY A 332 10.30 11.01 -17.85
CA GLY A 332 11.01 11.95 -18.74
C GLY A 332 11.04 11.55 -20.22
N ALA A 333 10.44 10.41 -20.62
CA ALA A 333 10.10 10.18 -22.01
C ALA A 333 8.96 11.14 -22.39
N GLY A 334 9.15 11.98 -23.42
CA GLY A 334 8.14 12.95 -23.84
C GLY A 334 6.78 12.27 -24.05
N ALA A 335 5.73 12.88 -23.49
CA ALA A 335 4.38 12.31 -23.45
C ALA A 335 3.96 11.74 -24.82
N ALA A 336 3.76 10.42 -24.88
CA ALA A 336 3.04 9.81 -25.99
C ALA A 336 1.61 10.39 -26.02
N PRO A 337 0.94 10.41 -27.18
CA PRO A 337 -0.41 10.95 -27.29
C PRO A 337 -1.31 10.26 -26.26
N SER A 338 -1.86 11.07 -25.36
CA SER A 338 -2.74 10.62 -24.29
C SER A 338 -3.96 9.93 -24.89
N ASP A 339 -4.10 8.62 -24.71
CA ASP A 339 -5.44 8.05 -24.61
C ASP A 339 -6.11 8.72 -23.39
N PRO A 340 -7.41 9.07 -23.49
CA PRO A 340 -8.11 9.67 -22.36
C PRO A 340 -8.02 8.71 -21.16
N PRO A 341 -7.76 9.23 -19.94
CA PRO A 341 -7.74 8.39 -18.75
C PRO A 341 -9.05 7.62 -18.66
N CYS A 342 -8.96 6.30 -18.51
CA CYS A 342 -10.11 5.47 -18.20
C CYS A 342 -10.77 6.05 -16.93
N PRO A 343 -12.06 6.42 -16.95
CA PRO A 343 -12.71 6.96 -15.77
C PRO A 343 -12.73 5.87 -14.69
N ARG A 344 -11.97 6.04 -13.60
CA ARG A 344 -12.00 5.07 -12.49
C ARG A 344 -13.40 5.07 -11.90
N GLN A 345 -13.99 3.88 -11.77
CA GLN A 345 -15.29 3.69 -11.14
C GLN A 345 -15.15 3.43 -9.61
N GLU A 346 -13.91 3.36 -9.10
CA GLU A 346 -13.55 3.02 -7.70
C GLU A 346 -13.15 4.22 -6.82
N TYR A 347 -13.39 5.47 -7.22
CA TYR A 347 -13.05 6.60 -6.36
C TYR A 347 -13.91 6.66 -5.09
N LEU A 348 -15.02 5.93 -5.01
CA LEU A 348 -16.03 6.11 -3.98
C LEU A 348 -16.11 4.91 -3.03
N LEU A 349 -15.78 5.12 -1.76
CA LEU A 349 -15.85 4.10 -0.70
C LEU A 349 -16.77 4.55 0.43
N PRO A 350 -17.56 3.69 1.07
CA PRO A 350 -18.29 4.06 2.29
C PRO A 350 -17.33 4.56 3.39
N ALA A 351 -17.72 5.63 4.10
CA ALA A 351 -16.96 6.21 5.21
C ALA A 351 -17.07 5.36 6.50
N GLU A 352 -16.60 4.13 6.40
CA GLU A 352 -16.62 3.11 7.46
C GLU A 352 -15.22 2.77 7.94
N THR A 353 -15.09 2.32 9.19
CA THR A 353 -13.79 2.06 9.84
C THR A 353 -12.89 1.12 9.04
N HIS A 354 -13.47 0.10 8.39
CA HIS A 354 -12.70 -0.87 7.59
C HIS A 354 -12.09 -0.26 6.32
N ASN A 355 -12.60 0.89 5.85
CA ASN A 355 -12.09 1.59 4.65
C ASN A 355 -11.05 2.67 4.99
N ILE A 356 -10.77 2.94 6.27
CA ILE A 356 -9.82 3.99 6.69
C ILE A 356 -8.45 3.76 6.06
N THR A 357 -7.98 2.52 6.01
CA THR A 357 -6.66 2.14 5.48
C THR A 357 -6.48 2.53 4.02
N LYS A 358 -7.55 2.49 3.21
CA LYS A 358 -7.55 2.94 1.80
C LYS A 358 -7.25 4.43 1.66
N GLY A 359 -7.53 5.23 2.68
CA GLY A 359 -7.20 6.65 2.72
C GLY A 359 -5.79 6.94 3.22
N LEU A 360 -5.21 6.06 4.05
CA LEU A 360 -3.89 6.27 4.66
C LEU A 360 -2.76 6.21 3.64
N ALA A 361 -2.77 5.24 2.72
CA ALA A 361 -1.73 5.09 1.71
C ALA A 361 -1.60 6.34 0.81
N PRO A 362 -2.69 6.89 0.22
CA PRO A 362 -2.64 8.18 -0.46
C PRO A 362 -2.09 9.30 0.41
N LEU A 363 -2.52 9.43 1.67
CA LEU A 363 -2.01 10.47 2.58
C LEU A 363 -0.49 10.37 2.79
N MET A 364 0.04 9.14 2.95
CA MET A 364 1.48 8.90 3.11
C MET A 364 2.28 9.26 1.85
N GLN A 365 1.70 9.04 0.67
CA GLN A 365 2.34 9.29 -0.64
C GLN A 365 2.15 10.74 -1.14
N GLY A 366 1.58 11.63 -0.33
CA GLY A 366 1.29 13.01 -0.75
C GLY A 366 0.08 13.15 -1.68
N GLY A 367 -0.77 12.13 -1.73
CA GLY A 367 -2.07 12.18 -2.39
C GLY A 367 -3.12 12.98 -1.61
N VAL A 368 -4.31 13.08 -2.22
CA VAL A 368 -5.47 13.82 -1.71
C VAL A 368 -6.64 12.86 -1.55
N ILE A 369 -7.31 12.92 -0.40
CA ILE A 369 -8.54 12.17 -0.15
C ILE A 369 -9.70 13.14 0.09
N ALA A 370 -10.93 12.75 -0.22
CA ALA A 370 -12.14 13.45 0.17
C ALA A 370 -12.87 12.67 1.26
N LEU A 371 -13.38 13.35 2.28
CA LEU A 371 -13.95 12.72 3.47
C LEU A 371 -15.10 13.54 4.08
N PRO A 372 -16.09 12.88 4.71
CA PRO A 372 -17.22 13.55 5.34
C PRO A 372 -16.86 14.06 6.75
N THR A 373 -16.84 15.37 6.94
CA THR A 373 -16.78 15.95 8.30
C THR A 373 -18.18 16.11 8.88
N ASP A 374 -18.26 16.53 10.15
CA ASP A 374 -19.48 16.90 10.86
C ASP A 374 -20.16 18.20 10.35
N THR A 375 -19.51 18.94 9.44
CA THR A 375 -20.09 20.16 8.86
C THR A 375 -20.20 20.11 7.34
N LEU A 376 -19.11 19.78 6.65
CA LEU A 376 -19.02 19.73 5.19
C LEU A 376 -18.10 18.60 4.74
N TYR A 377 -18.26 18.13 3.51
CA TYR A 377 -17.22 17.34 2.86
C TYR A 377 -15.94 18.16 2.72
N GLY A 378 -14.80 17.52 2.99
CA GLY A 378 -13.48 18.13 2.89
C GLY A 378 -12.57 17.33 1.98
N VAL A 379 -11.66 18.02 1.31
CA VAL A 379 -10.46 17.42 0.70
C VAL A 379 -9.29 17.60 1.63
N ALA A 380 -8.48 16.55 1.78
CA ALA A 380 -7.43 16.48 2.78
C ALA A 380 -6.16 15.80 2.24
N CYS A 381 -5.01 16.21 2.78
CA CYS A 381 -3.71 15.60 2.56
C CYS A 381 -2.92 15.50 3.87
N CYS A 382 -1.74 14.86 3.86
CA CYS A 382 -0.84 14.92 5.00
C CYS A 382 -0.34 16.36 5.23
N ALA A 383 -0.50 16.89 6.46
CA ALA A 383 -0.05 18.24 6.82
C ALA A 383 1.49 18.37 6.90
N GLY A 384 2.19 17.24 6.96
CA GLY A 384 3.65 17.14 6.92
C GLY A 384 4.23 16.93 5.52
N SER A 385 3.39 16.76 4.49
CA SER A 385 3.84 16.53 3.11
C SER A 385 3.77 17.81 2.29
N LYS A 386 4.91 18.25 1.75
CA LYS A 386 4.96 19.39 0.82
C LYS A 386 4.15 19.10 -0.44
N ASP A 387 4.28 17.90 -1.00
CA ASP A 387 3.59 17.50 -2.22
C ASP A 387 2.08 17.37 -1.99
N GLY A 388 1.67 16.80 -0.85
CA GLY A 388 0.25 16.74 -0.46
C GLY A 388 -0.39 18.12 -0.36
N ILE A 389 0.29 19.07 0.28
CA ILE A 389 -0.22 20.44 0.41
C ILE A 389 -0.36 21.09 -0.97
N GLN A 390 0.64 20.90 -1.83
CA GLN A 390 0.60 21.42 -3.21
C GLN A 390 -0.58 20.82 -3.98
N ASN A 391 -0.77 19.49 -3.90
CA ASN A 391 -1.87 18.79 -4.56
C ASN A 391 -3.25 19.27 -4.08
N VAL A 392 -3.46 19.53 -2.78
CA VAL A 392 -4.74 20.09 -2.29
C VAL A 392 -5.02 21.48 -2.85
N TYR A 393 -3.99 22.33 -2.99
CA TYR A 393 -4.17 23.64 -3.63
C TYR A 393 -4.53 23.51 -5.11
N ASP A 394 -3.89 22.56 -5.81
CA ASP A 394 -4.07 22.33 -7.24
C ASP A 394 -5.46 21.74 -7.53
N VAL A 395 -5.90 20.73 -6.76
CA VAL A 395 -7.26 20.16 -6.81
C VAL A 395 -8.32 21.24 -6.67
N LYS A 396 -8.13 22.20 -5.75
CA LYS A 396 -9.13 23.24 -5.47
C LYS A 396 -9.02 24.45 -6.42
N GLY A 397 -7.93 24.59 -7.17
CA GLY A 397 -7.59 25.82 -7.88
C GLY A 397 -7.49 27.02 -6.94
N ARG A 398 -7.05 26.81 -5.70
CA ARG A 398 -7.10 27.82 -4.63
C ARG A 398 -5.84 28.69 -4.65
N PRO A 399 -5.95 30.01 -4.44
CA PRO A 399 -4.80 30.86 -4.18
C PRO A 399 -3.96 30.35 -3.00
N LYS A 400 -2.65 30.19 -3.20
CA LYS A 400 -1.71 29.64 -2.18
C LYS A 400 -1.60 30.49 -0.91
N ASN A 401 -2.16 31.71 -0.92
CA ASN A 401 -2.18 32.63 0.22
C ASN A 401 -3.35 32.38 1.19
N LEU A 402 -4.31 31.52 0.84
CA LEU A 402 -5.44 31.24 1.73
C LEU A 402 -5.12 30.04 2.63
N PRO A 403 -5.08 30.23 3.97
CA PRO A 403 -4.59 29.20 4.88
C PRO A 403 -5.47 27.94 4.90
N LEU A 404 -4.82 26.82 5.20
CA LEU A 404 -5.41 25.52 5.50
C LEU A 404 -5.45 25.31 7.02
N ALA A 405 -6.54 24.72 7.50
CA ALA A 405 -6.60 24.19 8.86
C ALA A 405 -6.09 22.74 8.85
N ILE A 406 -5.64 22.27 10.00
CA ILE A 406 -5.36 20.86 10.22
C ILE A 406 -6.49 20.19 11.00
N CYS A 407 -6.73 18.92 10.70
CA CYS A 407 -7.57 18.03 11.48
C CYS A 407 -6.69 17.02 12.24
N VAL A 408 -7.08 16.79 13.49
CA VAL A 408 -6.43 15.85 14.42
C VAL A 408 -7.47 14.98 15.11
N GLY A 409 -7.04 13.88 15.73
CA GLY A 409 -7.93 12.84 16.24
C GLY A 409 -8.43 13.08 17.66
N GLU A 410 -7.59 13.70 18.48
CA GLU A 410 -7.83 13.89 19.91
C GLU A 410 -7.22 15.19 20.46
N ILE A 411 -7.63 15.56 21.68
CA ILE A 411 -7.27 16.84 22.30
C ILE A 411 -5.77 16.93 22.59
N SER A 412 -5.11 15.82 22.93
CA SER A 412 -3.65 15.71 23.10
C SER A 412 -2.88 16.23 21.88
N ASP A 413 -3.37 15.95 20.67
CA ASP A 413 -2.76 16.41 19.42
C ASP A 413 -2.80 17.94 19.28
N VAL A 414 -3.82 18.60 19.83
CA VAL A 414 -3.92 20.07 19.80
C VAL A 414 -2.71 20.70 20.49
N TYR A 415 -2.27 20.14 21.61
CA TYR A 415 -1.07 20.57 22.34
C TYR A 415 0.23 20.23 21.60
N HIS A 416 0.23 19.20 20.74
CA HIS A 416 1.40 18.85 19.93
C HIS A 416 1.66 19.89 18.82
N TYR A 417 0.59 20.34 18.14
CA TYR A 417 0.72 21.24 16.99
C TYR A 417 0.58 22.73 17.35
N GLY A 418 -0.21 23.06 18.37
CA GLY A 418 -0.49 24.42 18.84
C GLY A 418 -0.01 24.68 20.27
N LYS A 419 0.34 25.94 20.56
CA LYS A 419 0.59 26.40 21.93
C LYS A 419 -0.74 26.71 22.59
N ALA A 420 -1.20 25.81 23.46
CA ALA A 420 -2.48 25.90 24.16
C ALA A 420 -2.30 25.94 25.69
N ASP A 421 -1.07 25.97 26.20
CA ASP A 421 -0.73 25.86 27.62
C ASP A 421 -1.27 27.04 28.46
N HIS A 422 -1.60 28.16 27.80
CA HIS A 422 -2.19 29.34 28.43
C HIS A 422 -3.72 29.27 28.55
N LEU A 423 -4.36 28.27 27.94
CA LEU A 423 -5.81 28.14 27.98
C LEU A 423 -6.28 27.51 29.30
N PRO A 424 -7.45 27.89 29.81
CA PRO A 424 -8.05 27.24 30.97
C PRO A 424 -8.25 25.72 30.77
N ASP A 425 -7.94 24.94 31.80
CA ASP A 425 -8.16 23.49 31.80
C ASP A 425 -9.64 23.17 31.53
N GLY A 426 -9.91 22.34 30.51
CA GLY A 426 -11.26 21.95 30.11
C GLY A 426 -11.85 22.77 28.96
N LEU A 427 -11.28 23.92 28.61
CA LEU A 427 -11.82 24.77 27.55
C LEU A 427 -11.83 24.06 26.19
N LEU A 428 -10.72 23.39 25.84
CA LEU A 428 -10.62 22.70 24.55
C LEU A 428 -11.63 21.56 24.43
N GLN A 429 -11.93 20.86 25.52
CA GLN A 429 -12.91 19.77 25.57
C GLN A 429 -14.35 20.25 25.37
N GLU A 430 -14.62 21.54 25.61
CA GLU A 430 -15.94 22.14 25.36
C GLU A 430 -16.06 22.75 23.97
N LEU A 431 -14.93 23.04 23.31
CA LEU A 431 -14.89 23.53 21.93
C LEU A 431 -14.75 22.41 20.89
N LEU A 432 -14.11 21.30 21.28
CA LEU A 432 -13.70 20.19 20.43
C LEU A 432 -13.97 18.84 21.15
N PRO A 433 -14.41 17.79 20.44
CA PRO A 433 -14.75 17.76 19.02
C PRO A 433 -16.00 18.56 18.67
N GLY A 434 -16.12 19.02 17.42
CA GLY A 434 -17.32 19.70 16.94
C GLY A 434 -17.10 20.67 15.77
N PRO A 435 -18.14 21.48 15.46
CA PRO A 435 -18.13 22.41 14.33
C PRO A 435 -17.33 23.69 14.63
N THR A 436 -16.16 23.55 15.26
CA THR A 436 -15.24 24.63 15.65
C THR A 436 -13.87 24.41 15.04
N THR A 437 -13.16 25.50 14.75
CA THR A 437 -11.73 25.47 14.42
C THR A 437 -11.04 26.50 15.31
N VAL A 438 -10.11 26.05 16.14
CA VAL A 438 -9.35 26.91 17.05
C VAL A 438 -8.06 27.34 16.40
N ILE A 439 -7.74 28.62 16.42
CA ILE A 439 -6.47 29.16 15.93
C ILE A 439 -5.55 29.40 17.12
N LEU A 440 -4.37 28.80 17.04
CA LEU A 440 -3.33 28.87 18.07
C LEU A 440 -1.99 29.24 17.45
N GLU A 441 -1.06 29.74 18.26
CA GLU A 441 0.33 29.88 17.85
C GLU A 441 0.92 28.50 17.53
N ARG A 442 1.55 28.36 16.36
CA ARG A 442 2.14 27.09 15.90
C ARG A 442 3.36 26.74 16.76
N ARG A 443 3.48 25.46 17.13
CA ARG A 443 4.72 24.94 17.74
C ARG A 443 5.79 24.70 16.67
N SER A 444 7.05 24.94 17.02
CA SER A 444 8.20 24.57 16.18
C SER A 444 8.46 23.07 16.24
N ASN A 445 8.98 22.48 15.16
CA ASN A 445 9.38 21.07 15.08
C ASN A 445 8.27 20.04 15.36
N CYS A 446 7.00 20.38 15.08
CA CYS A 446 5.83 19.51 15.28
C CYS A 446 5.46 18.67 14.04
N GLY A 447 6.41 18.41 13.14
CA GLY A 447 6.18 17.55 11.96
C GLY A 447 5.26 18.12 10.86
N LEU A 448 4.78 19.36 11.00
CA LEU A 448 4.06 20.10 9.96
C LEU A 448 5.02 20.69 8.92
N SER A 449 4.66 20.61 7.64
CA SER A 449 5.49 21.12 6.54
C SER A 449 5.61 22.64 6.58
N GLU A 450 6.75 23.18 6.15
CA GLU A 450 6.94 24.63 5.96
C GLU A 450 6.07 25.18 4.82
N ALA A 451 5.65 24.32 3.89
CA ALA A 451 4.71 24.68 2.84
C ALA A 451 3.28 24.89 3.38
N LEU A 452 2.99 24.44 4.60
CA LEU A 452 1.69 24.65 5.25
C LEU A 452 1.62 26.08 5.78
N ASN A 453 0.83 26.92 5.09
CA ASN A 453 0.60 28.33 5.42
C ASN A 453 1.90 29.15 5.54
N PRO A 454 2.65 29.31 4.43
CA PRO A 454 3.96 29.96 4.46
C PRO A 454 3.84 31.40 4.97
N GLY A 455 4.66 31.76 5.97
CA GLY A 455 4.69 33.09 6.57
C GLY A 455 3.61 33.37 7.63
N VAL A 456 2.79 32.38 8.01
CA VAL A 456 1.76 32.52 9.06
C VAL A 456 2.24 31.82 10.34
N SER A 457 2.31 32.54 11.47
CA SER A 457 2.75 32.00 12.76
C SER A 457 1.68 31.18 13.47
N THR A 458 0.41 31.35 13.11
CA THR A 458 -0.72 30.65 13.70
C THR A 458 -1.18 29.47 12.85
N ILE A 459 -1.85 28.51 13.48
CA ILE A 459 -2.43 27.35 12.82
C ILE A 459 -3.85 27.11 13.31
N GLY A 460 -4.77 26.89 12.37
CA GLY A 460 -6.12 26.45 12.68
C GLY A 460 -6.14 24.94 12.91
N ILE A 461 -6.61 24.51 14.08
CA ILE A 461 -6.71 23.10 14.49
C ILE A 461 -8.18 22.75 14.68
N ARG A 462 -8.58 21.58 14.19
CA ARG A 462 -9.95 21.08 14.27
C ARG A 462 -9.97 19.61 14.68
N ILE A 463 -10.93 19.25 15.52
CA ILE A 463 -11.31 17.86 15.76
C ILE A 463 -12.79 17.77 15.36
N PRO A 464 -13.10 17.30 14.14
CA PRO A 464 -14.48 17.13 13.70
C PRO A 464 -15.24 16.17 14.63
N ASP A 465 -16.52 16.42 14.91
CA ASP A 465 -17.40 15.41 15.54
C ASP A 465 -17.84 14.35 14.53
N SER A 466 -16.86 13.74 13.87
CA SER A 466 -17.03 12.64 12.94
C SER A 466 -16.11 11.50 13.37
N THR A 467 -16.71 10.40 13.81
CA THR A 467 -15.97 9.20 14.22
C THR A 467 -15.02 8.75 13.13
N PHE A 468 -15.47 8.76 11.87
CA PHE A 468 -14.63 8.38 10.73
C PHE A 468 -13.39 9.26 10.60
N VAL A 469 -13.53 10.60 10.60
CA VAL A 469 -12.39 11.52 10.42
C VAL A 469 -11.42 11.47 11.60
N ARG A 470 -11.95 11.33 12.82
CA ARG A 470 -11.12 11.17 14.02
C ARG A 470 -10.32 9.88 13.95
N SER A 471 -10.96 8.77 13.58
CA SER A 471 -10.27 7.49 13.38
C SER A 471 -9.24 7.57 12.26
N VAL A 472 -9.51 8.26 11.14
CA VAL A 472 -8.50 8.50 10.09
C VAL A 472 -7.27 9.22 10.67
N CYS A 473 -7.46 10.30 11.44
CA CYS A 473 -6.34 11.03 12.04
C CYS A 473 -5.56 10.19 13.06
N GLN A 474 -6.27 9.41 13.89
CA GLN A 474 -5.68 8.53 14.89
C GLN A 474 -4.88 7.39 14.25
N SER A 475 -5.47 6.70 13.26
CA SER A 475 -4.79 5.63 12.52
C SER A 475 -3.64 6.14 11.67
N PHE A 476 -3.71 7.37 11.16
CA PHE A 476 -2.61 7.99 10.41
C PHE A 476 -1.44 8.42 11.32
N GLY A 477 -1.70 8.68 12.61
CA GLY A 477 -0.70 9.14 13.58
C GLY A 477 -0.14 10.54 13.31
N ARG A 478 -0.73 11.29 12.38
CA ARG A 478 -0.29 12.65 11.98
C ARG A 478 -1.50 13.53 11.66
N ALA A 479 -1.31 14.83 11.73
CA ALA A 479 -2.32 15.79 11.29
C ALA A 479 -2.55 15.71 9.77
N ILE A 480 -3.82 15.82 9.36
CA ILE A 480 -4.20 16.03 7.96
C ILE A 480 -4.51 17.50 7.73
N ALA A 481 -4.00 18.11 6.65
CA ALA A 481 -4.40 19.44 6.25
C ALA A 481 -5.70 19.33 5.46
N LEU A 482 -6.73 20.08 5.86
CA LEU A 482 -8.08 19.93 5.34
C LEU A 482 -8.67 21.27 4.90
N THR A 483 -9.40 21.24 3.79
CA THR A 483 -10.27 22.34 3.35
C THR A 483 -11.58 21.77 2.83
N SER A 484 -12.63 22.58 2.76
CA SER A 484 -13.92 22.16 2.19
C SER A 484 -13.76 21.71 0.74
N ALA A 485 -14.52 20.68 0.36
CA ALA A 485 -14.49 20.07 -0.97
C ALA A 485 -15.21 20.88 -2.05
N ASN A 486 -15.72 22.07 -1.76
CA ASN A 486 -16.28 22.93 -2.79
C ASN A 486 -15.17 23.60 -3.62
N ALA A 487 -15.34 23.64 -4.94
CA ALA A 487 -14.49 24.46 -5.79
C ALA A 487 -14.60 25.94 -5.34
N SER A 488 -13.52 26.71 -5.51
CA SER A 488 -13.44 28.07 -4.98
C SER A 488 -14.62 28.94 -5.45
N GLY A 489 -15.44 29.42 -4.51
CA GLY A 489 -16.62 30.26 -4.79
C GLY A 489 -17.93 29.50 -5.07
N LYS A 490 -17.94 28.16 -5.02
CA LYS A 490 -19.14 27.32 -5.17
C LYS A 490 -19.87 27.09 -3.84
N PRO A 491 -21.15 26.64 -3.88
CA PRO A 491 -21.92 26.27 -2.69
C PRO A 491 -21.20 25.24 -1.80
N SER A 492 -21.58 25.21 -0.53
CA SER A 492 -21.08 24.26 0.46
C SER A 492 -21.37 22.81 0.07
N SER A 493 -20.39 21.91 0.23
CA SER A 493 -20.53 20.49 -0.10
C SER A 493 -21.07 19.69 1.09
N VAL A 494 -22.36 19.38 1.09
CA VAL A 494 -23.06 18.58 2.13
C VAL A 494 -23.39 17.17 1.66
N GLU A 495 -23.32 16.90 0.35
CA GLU A 495 -23.43 15.58 -0.24
C GLU A 495 -22.39 15.38 -1.36
N LEU A 496 -22.23 14.13 -1.79
CA LEU A 496 -21.21 13.72 -2.77
C LEU A 496 -21.27 14.49 -4.10
N GLU A 497 -22.48 14.66 -4.64
CA GLU A 497 -22.69 15.29 -5.94
C GLU A 497 -22.27 16.78 -5.95
N ASP A 498 -22.21 17.44 -4.79
CA ASP A 498 -21.84 18.86 -4.67
C ASP A 498 -20.38 19.14 -5.09
N PHE A 499 -19.53 18.12 -5.17
CA PHE A 499 -18.11 18.25 -5.50
C PHE A 499 -17.63 17.18 -6.48
N ARG A 500 -18.55 16.63 -7.28
CA ARG A 500 -18.28 15.56 -8.24
C ARG A 500 -17.16 15.89 -9.22
N GLU A 501 -17.01 17.17 -9.57
CA GLU A 501 -15.93 17.65 -10.42
C GLU A 501 -14.53 17.40 -9.84
N LEU A 502 -14.39 17.33 -8.50
CA LEU A 502 -13.11 17.14 -7.84
C LEU A 502 -12.72 15.65 -7.71
N TRP A 503 -13.66 14.72 -7.91
CA TRP A 503 -13.41 13.29 -7.64
C TRP A 503 -12.26 12.74 -8.44
N THR A 504 -12.15 13.12 -9.72
CA THR A 504 -11.05 12.68 -10.60
C THR A 504 -9.67 13.14 -10.13
N SER A 505 -9.62 14.18 -9.29
CA SER A 505 -8.40 14.74 -8.72
C SER A 505 -8.13 14.24 -7.29
N CYS A 506 -9.05 13.47 -6.72
CA CYS A 506 -8.87 12.78 -5.44
C CYS A 506 -8.41 11.34 -5.69
N ASN A 507 -7.51 10.84 -4.86
CA ASN A 507 -7.12 9.43 -4.87
C ASN A 507 -8.27 8.54 -4.37
N VAL A 508 -8.99 9.00 -3.34
CA VAL A 508 -10.15 8.31 -2.73
C VAL A 508 -11.17 9.36 -2.28
N VAL A 509 -12.45 9.04 -2.40
CA VAL A 509 -13.61 9.80 -1.92
C VAL A 509 -14.39 8.89 -0.97
N PHE A 510 -14.52 9.28 0.28
CA PHE A 510 -15.31 8.54 1.26
C PHE A 510 -16.75 9.07 1.31
N ASP A 511 -17.73 8.21 1.10
CA ASP A 511 -19.16 8.48 1.21
C ASP A 511 -19.67 8.30 2.64
N GLY A 512 -19.95 9.40 3.32
CA GLY A 512 -20.64 9.42 4.62
C GLY A 512 -22.14 9.68 4.50
N GLY A 513 -22.70 9.64 3.29
CA GLY A 513 -24.04 10.10 2.99
C GLY A 513 -24.17 11.62 3.06
N ARG A 514 -25.42 12.10 3.18
CA ARG A 514 -25.72 13.53 3.29
C ARG A 514 -25.48 14.02 4.72
N ILE A 515 -24.69 15.09 4.86
CA ILE A 515 -24.43 15.74 6.14
C ILE A 515 -25.67 16.50 6.60
N ILE A 516 -26.24 16.09 7.74
CA ILE A 516 -27.41 16.73 8.36
C ILE A 516 -26.96 17.89 9.25
N ALA A 517 -26.41 18.93 8.63
CA ALA A 517 -26.03 20.17 9.27
C ALA A 517 -26.42 21.38 8.39
N PRO A 518 -26.55 22.60 8.95
CA PRO A 518 -26.66 23.79 8.12
C PRO A 518 -25.48 23.85 7.13
N PRO A 519 -25.65 24.34 5.90
CA PRO A 519 -24.58 24.43 4.89
C PRO A 519 -23.59 25.57 5.19
N LEU A 520 -23.26 25.74 6.48
CA LEU A 520 -22.32 26.69 7.03
C LEU A 520 -21.08 25.91 7.50
N GLY A 521 -19.90 26.47 7.26
CA GLY A 521 -18.67 25.89 7.79
C GLY A 521 -18.56 26.02 9.33
N SER A 522 -17.50 25.45 9.89
CA SER A 522 -17.15 25.61 11.30
C SER A 522 -16.98 27.07 11.73
N THR A 523 -17.29 27.38 12.98
CA THR A 523 -16.91 28.67 13.58
C THR A 523 -15.40 28.70 13.79
N ILE A 524 -14.72 29.75 13.34
CA ILE A 524 -13.27 29.91 13.52
C ILE A 524 -13.03 30.86 14.68
N ILE A 525 -12.38 30.35 15.72
CA ILE A 525 -12.12 31.06 16.98
C ILE A 525 -10.61 31.18 17.14
N GLU A 526 -10.10 32.40 17.18
CA GLU A 526 -8.72 32.67 17.54
C GLU A 526 -8.55 32.73 19.05
N LEU A 527 -7.61 31.93 19.56
CA LEU A 527 -7.26 31.75 20.96
C LEU A 527 -5.74 31.89 21.18
N SER A 528 -5.04 32.50 20.23
CA SER A 528 -3.58 32.69 20.22
C SER A 528 -3.11 33.66 21.32
N VAL A 529 -3.95 34.61 21.73
CA VAL A 529 -3.65 35.62 22.74
C VAL A 529 -4.22 35.22 24.11
N PRO A 530 -3.38 35.07 25.15
CA PRO A 530 -3.84 34.68 26.48
C PRO A 530 -4.93 35.59 27.05
N GLY A 531 -5.97 34.98 27.63
CA GLY A 531 -7.07 35.70 28.30
C GLY A 531 -8.12 36.31 27.35
N SER A 532 -8.00 36.10 26.04
CA SER A 532 -8.91 36.69 25.04
C SER A 532 -9.28 35.70 23.95
N PHE A 533 -10.35 36.01 23.21
CA PHE A 533 -10.75 35.29 22.00
C PHE A 533 -11.19 36.24 20.89
N SER A 534 -11.19 35.77 19.64
CA SER A 534 -11.77 36.50 18.51
C SER A 534 -12.47 35.55 17.54
N ILE A 535 -13.67 35.90 17.09
CA ILE A 535 -14.40 35.12 16.07
C ILE A 535 -13.97 35.60 14.68
N LEU A 536 -13.11 34.84 14.00
CA LEU A 536 -12.66 35.17 12.64
C LEU A 536 -13.64 34.74 11.56
N ARG A 537 -14.48 33.73 11.85
CA ARG A 537 -15.57 33.29 10.98
C ARG A 537 -16.77 32.86 11.80
N LYS A 538 -17.92 33.47 11.53
CA LYS A 538 -19.22 33.06 12.09
C LYS A 538 -19.72 31.82 11.33
N GLY A 539 -19.65 30.67 11.99
CA GLY A 539 -20.12 29.40 11.46
C GLY A 539 -21.26 28.82 12.29
N ILE A 540 -21.39 27.49 12.26
CA ILE A 540 -22.33 26.76 13.10
C ILE A 540 -22.05 27.06 14.59
N ASN A 541 -23.13 27.27 15.36
CA ASN A 541 -23.10 27.52 16.81
C ASN A 541 -22.28 28.73 17.28
N HIS A 542 -21.99 29.71 16.42
CA HIS A 542 -21.11 30.84 16.81
C HIS A 542 -21.62 31.64 18.03
N GLU A 543 -22.92 31.90 18.15
CA GLU A 543 -23.50 32.62 19.31
C GLU A 543 -23.30 31.83 20.62
N HIS A 544 -23.44 30.51 20.57
CA HIS A 544 -23.18 29.63 21.70
C HIS A 544 -21.72 29.71 22.13
N TYR A 545 -20.78 29.67 21.19
CA TYR A 545 -19.35 29.77 21.50
C TYR A 545 -18.97 31.14 22.09
N VAL A 546 -19.57 32.24 21.61
CA VAL A 546 -19.36 33.57 22.20
C VAL A 546 -19.81 33.60 23.66
N SER A 547 -21.04 33.15 23.96
CA SER A 547 -21.54 33.07 25.33
C SER A 547 -20.70 32.13 26.19
N LEU A 548 -20.29 30.98 25.66
CA LEU A 548 -19.42 30.03 26.36
C LEU A 548 -18.09 30.67 26.77
N LEU A 549 -17.40 31.33 25.84
CA LEU A 549 -16.08 31.91 26.06
C LEU A 549 -16.14 33.12 26.99
N ALA A 550 -17.11 34.02 26.79
CA ALA A 550 -17.25 35.24 27.58
C ALA A 550 -17.89 34.98 28.96
N ASP A 551 -18.98 34.21 29.02
CA ASP A 551 -19.78 34.09 30.25
C ASP A 551 -19.24 33.02 31.19
N LYS A 552 -18.83 31.87 30.67
CA LYS A 552 -18.31 30.75 31.50
C LYS A 552 -16.81 30.86 31.72
N TRP A 553 -16.05 31.00 30.64
CA TRP A 553 -14.58 30.99 30.69
C TRP A 553 -13.96 32.37 30.94
N LYS A 554 -14.78 33.44 30.97
CA LYS A 554 -14.37 34.81 31.29
C LYS A 554 -13.24 35.34 30.40
N LEU A 555 -13.20 34.90 29.15
CA LEU A 555 -12.26 35.42 28.16
C LEU A 555 -12.76 36.75 27.59
N GLU A 556 -11.83 37.67 27.34
CA GLU A 556 -12.15 38.96 26.73
C GLU A 556 -12.45 38.79 25.23
N ASP A 557 -13.62 39.24 24.78
CA ASP A 557 -13.99 39.24 23.36
C ASP A 557 -13.28 40.40 22.64
N GLN A 558 -12.30 40.05 21.81
CA GLN A 558 -11.55 40.99 20.96
C GLN A 558 -12.02 40.96 19.51
N THR A 559 -13.21 40.41 19.22
CA THR A 559 -13.75 40.35 17.87
C THR A 559 -13.97 41.77 17.32
N VAL A 560 -12.98 42.29 16.59
CA VAL A 560 -13.07 43.60 15.95
C VAL A 560 -14.07 43.52 14.80
N SER A 561 -15.03 44.44 14.76
CA SER A 561 -15.88 44.70 13.59
C SER A 561 -15.01 45.23 12.44
N ARG A 562 -14.31 44.36 11.72
CA ARG A 562 -13.77 44.69 10.39
C ARG A 562 -14.97 44.89 9.47
N GLY A 563 -15.38 46.15 9.35
CA GLY A 563 -16.48 46.58 8.49
C GLY A 563 -16.22 46.23 7.04
N SER A 564 -17.32 45.83 6.38
CA SER A 564 -17.65 45.91 4.95
C SER A 564 -16.61 45.40 3.94
#